data_AF-A0A2D6CWS3-F1
#
_entry.id   AF-A0A2D6CWS3-F1
#
_cell.length_a   1.000
_cell.length_b   1.000
_cell.length_c   1.000
_cell.angle_alpha   90.00
_cell.angle_beta   90.00
_cell.angle_gamma   90.00
#
_symmetry.space_group_name_H-M   'P 1'
#
loop_
_entity.id
_entity.type
_entity.pdbx_description
1 polymer ?
#
loop_
_entity_poly.entity_id
_entity_poly.type
_entity_poly.pdbx_seq_one_letter_code
_entity_poly.pdbx_strand_id
1 'polypeptide(L)'
;FFAVGFETTAPANAMAAYQAKREGIDNFSLLVSHVLVPPAMEAILSSPTNRVQGFLAAGHVCTVMGYAEYEPLVRRYGAPIVVTGFEPLDILHGVLMCVQQLEDGRAEVENQYTRSVRRDGNAPARGMISEVFEVIPRKWRGIGEIADSGLALTEAYAALDAERRFGVADVSVDEPDECVSGLVLQGVLKPDGCAAFGDACTPESPLGATMVSSEGACAAYYRYRRLAPTA
;
A
#
# COMPACT_ATOMS: atom_id res chain seq x y z
N PHE A 1 -3.51 -7.90 18.45
CA PHE A 1 -2.63 -8.02 17.28
C PHE A 1 -2.74 -6.76 16.44
N PHE A 2 -1.62 -6.24 15.93
CA PHE A 2 -1.60 -5.07 15.05
C PHE A 2 -1.74 -5.51 13.59
N ALA A 3 -2.93 -5.37 13.02
CA ALA A 3 -3.24 -5.77 11.66
C ALA A 3 -2.92 -4.63 10.68
N VAL A 4 -1.64 -4.55 10.31
CA VAL A 4 -1.10 -3.55 9.38
C VAL A 4 -0.87 -4.17 8.00
N GLY A 5 -1.06 -3.38 6.95
CA GLY A 5 -0.61 -3.69 5.59
C GLY A 5 -1.70 -3.54 4.55
N PHE A 6 -1.38 -3.93 3.33
CA PHE A 6 -2.28 -3.85 2.18
C PHE A 6 -3.20 -5.08 2.08
N GLU A 7 -3.87 -5.21 0.94
CA GLU A 7 -4.76 -6.31 0.62
C GLU A 7 -4.05 -7.67 0.59
N THR A 8 -2.71 -7.69 0.49
CA THR A 8 -1.92 -8.93 0.61
C THR A 8 -2.00 -9.54 2.01
N THR A 9 -2.03 -8.71 3.07
CA THR A 9 -2.01 -9.19 4.47
C THR A 9 -3.42 -9.30 5.07
N ALA A 10 -4.40 -8.61 4.48
CA ALA A 10 -5.79 -8.61 4.95
C ALA A 10 -6.44 -10.02 5.03
N PRO A 11 -6.26 -10.96 4.08
CA PRO A 11 -6.90 -12.28 4.15
C PRO A 11 -6.49 -13.09 5.38
N ALA A 12 -5.21 -13.06 5.76
CA ALA A 12 -4.73 -13.79 6.92
C ALA A 12 -5.27 -13.18 8.22
N ASN A 13 -5.33 -11.85 8.30
CA ASN A 13 -5.89 -11.14 9.45
C ASN A 13 -7.41 -11.34 9.55
N ALA A 14 -8.11 -11.36 8.42
CA ALA A 14 -9.53 -11.71 8.36
C ALA A 14 -9.75 -13.16 8.85
N MET A 15 -8.95 -14.11 8.37
CA MET A 15 -9.04 -15.50 8.82
C MET A 15 -8.80 -15.62 10.33
N ALA A 16 -7.85 -14.87 10.91
CA ALA A 16 -7.63 -14.87 12.35
C ALA A 16 -8.87 -14.40 13.13
N ALA A 17 -9.53 -13.31 12.67
CA ALA A 17 -10.78 -12.84 13.26
C ALA A 17 -11.92 -13.85 13.11
N TYR A 18 -12.06 -14.43 11.92
CA TYR A 18 -13.04 -15.47 11.61
C TYR A 18 -12.92 -16.66 12.57
N GLN A 19 -11.69 -17.17 12.74
CA GLN A 19 -11.41 -18.30 13.63
C GLN A 19 -11.65 -17.94 15.10
N ALA A 20 -11.17 -16.77 15.54
CA ALA A 20 -11.38 -16.31 16.92
C ALA A 20 -12.87 -16.23 17.27
N LYS A 21 -13.70 -15.68 16.37
CA LYS A 21 -15.15 -15.64 16.55
C LYS A 21 -15.77 -17.03 16.57
N ARG A 22 -15.41 -17.89 15.60
CA ARG A 22 -15.94 -19.25 15.47
C ARG A 22 -15.64 -20.11 16.69
N GLU A 23 -14.47 -19.94 17.27
CA GLU A 23 -13.98 -20.72 18.42
C GLU A 23 -14.32 -20.07 19.77
N GLY A 24 -14.95 -18.90 19.77
CA GLY A 24 -15.35 -18.19 20.99
C GLY A 24 -14.17 -17.63 21.79
N ILE A 25 -13.09 -17.22 21.12
CA ILE A 25 -11.88 -16.67 21.74
C ILE A 25 -12.12 -15.20 22.12
N ASP A 26 -12.14 -14.91 23.43
CA ASP A 26 -12.49 -13.61 24.00
C ASP A 26 -11.28 -12.75 24.40
N ASN A 27 -10.08 -13.33 24.40
CA ASN A 27 -8.81 -12.67 24.72
C ASN A 27 -8.03 -12.27 23.47
N PHE A 28 -8.64 -12.36 22.29
CA PHE A 28 -8.06 -11.90 21.03
C PHE A 28 -8.67 -10.56 20.62
N SER A 29 -7.84 -9.63 20.15
CA SER A 29 -8.30 -8.35 19.62
C SER A 29 -7.37 -7.87 18.51
N LEU A 30 -7.91 -7.10 17.57
CA LEU A 30 -7.24 -6.58 16.39
C LEU A 30 -7.29 -5.06 16.41
N LEU A 31 -6.11 -4.43 16.31
CA LEU A 31 -6.02 -3.04 15.93
C LEU A 31 -5.82 -3.01 14.41
N VAL A 32 -6.85 -2.62 13.67
CA VAL A 32 -6.86 -2.68 12.20
C VAL A 32 -6.33 -1.39 11.62
N SER A 33 -5.21 -1.48 10.91
CA SER A 33 -4.58 -0.37 10.18
C SER A 33 -4.26 -0.81 8.75
N HIS A 34 -5.19 -1.57 8.16
CA HIS A 34 -5.14 -1.94 6.76
C HIS A 34 -5.51 -0.76 5.88
N VAL A 35 -4.85 -0.70 4.72
CA VAL A 35 -5.08 0.33 3.71
C VAL A 35 -5.18 -0.28 2.31
N LEU A 36 -5.81 0.44 1.37
CA LEU A 36 -6.15 -0.05 0.03
C LEU A 36 -5.34 0.68 -1.06
N VAL A 37 -4.83 -0.09 -2.02
CA VAL A 37 -3.94 0.41 -3.07
C VAL A 37 -4.67 1.25 -4.13
N PRO A 38 -5.81 0.82 -4.72
CA PRO A 38 -6.47 1.61 -5.77
C PRO A 38 -6.85 3.05 -5.36
N PRO A 39 -7.42 3.30 -4.16
CA PRO A 39 -7.71 4.66 -3.70
C PRO A 39 -6.45 5.52 -3.52
N ALA A 40 -5.35 4.94 -3.06
CA ALA A 40 -4.07 5.65 -2.95
C ALA A 40 -3.49 6.00 -4.33
N MET A 41 -3.62 5.10 -5.31
CA MET A 41 -3.25 5.38 -6.70
C MET A 41 -4.10 6.52 -7.28
N GLU A 42 -5.40 6.53 -7.02
CA GLU A 42 -6.31 7.61 -7.44
C GLU A 42 -5.95 8.96 -6.79
N ALA A 43 -5.60 8.97 -5.50
CA ALA A 43 -5.14 10.17 -4.81
C ALA A 43 -3.87 10.75 -5.46
N ILE A 44 -2.94 9.91 -5.90
CA ILE A 44 -1.74 10.35 -6.65
C ILE A 44 -2.14 10.88 -8.03
N LEU A 45 -2.94 10.12 -8.78
CA LEU A 45 -3.32 10.45 -10.15
C LEU A 45 -4.15 11.73 -10.27
N SER A 46 -4.98 12.02 -9.27
CA SER A 46 -5.82 13.21 -9.19
C SER A 46 -5.10 14.45 -8.64
N SER A 47 -3.89 14.30 -8.12
CA SER A 47 -3.12 15.41 -7.56
C SER A 47 -2.68 16.40 -8.65
N PRO A 48 -2.79 17.72 -8.43
CA PRO A 48 -2.29 18.73 -9.38
C PRO A 48 -0.76 18.69 -9.54
N THR A 49 -0.05 18.05 -8.60
CA THR A 49 1.41 17.87 -8.64
C THR A 49 1.82 16.49 -9.15
N ASN A 50 0.88 15.70 -9.69
CA ASN A 50 1.15 14.37 -10.22
C ASN A 50 2.22 14.42 -11.33
N ARG A 51 3.16 13.48 -11.25
CA ARG A 51 4.21 13.25 -12.26
C ARG A 51 4.22 11.82 -12.81
N VAL A 52 3.35 10.95 -12.29
CA VAL A 52 3.31 9.54 -12.64
C VAL A 52 2.61 9.38 -13.99
N GLN A 53 3.33 8.81 -14.96
CA GLN A 53 2.84 8.55 -16.31
C GLN A 53 2.38 7.10 -16.48
N GLY A 54 2.80 6.19 -15.60
CA GLY A 54 2.37 4.80 -15.59
C GLY A 54 2.79 4.10 -14.29
N PHE A 55 2.14 2.99 -13.97
CA PHE A 55 2.41 2.23 -12.75
C PHE A 55 2.87 0.81 -13.04
N LEU A 56 3.75 0.32 -12.17
CA LEU A 56 3.94 -1.11 -11.98
C LEU A 56 3.12 -1.53 -10.76
N ALA A 57 2.03 -2.26 -10.98
CA ALA A 57 1.13 -2.67 -9.90
C ALA A 57 1.74 -3.84 -9.10
N ALA A 58 1.57 -3.78 -7.78
CA ALA A 58 2.14 -4.77 -6.85
C ALA A 58 1.53 -6.16 -7.07
N GLY A 59 2.32 -7.10 -7.59
CA GLY A 59 1.87 -8.43 -7.96
C GLY A 59 1.19 -9.23 -6.84
N HIS A 60 1.65 -9.10 -5.58
CA HIS A 60 1.03 -9.80 -4.45
C HIS A 60 -0.36 -9.25 -4.11
N VAL A 61 -0.55 -7.94 -4.15
CA VAL A 61 -1.89 -7.32 -3.99
C VAL A 61 -2.82 -7.82 -5.09
N CYS A 62 -2.32 -7.82 -6.33
CA CYS A 62 -3.08 -8.30 -7.48
C CYS A 62 -3.36 -9.81 -7.43
N THR A 63 -2.55 -10.60 -6.73
CA THR A 63 -2.82 -12.03 -6.54
C THR A 63 -4.06 -12.23 -5.66
N VAL A 64 -4.30 -11.33 -4.71
CA VAL A 64 -5.49 -11.34 -3.85
C VAL A 64 -6.68 -10.69 -4.56
N MET A 65 -6.55 -9.43 -4.96
CA MET A 65 -7.67 -8.63 -5.45
C MET A 65 -7.93 -8.76 -6.95
N GLY A 66 -6.95 -9.25 -7.69
CA GLY A 66 -6.94 -9.14 -9.15
C GLY A 66 -6.48 -7.75 -9.59
N TYR A 67 -6.80 -7.39 -10.83
CA TYR A 67 -6.47 -6.09 -11.40
C TYR A 67 -7.66 -5.40 -12.06
N ALA A 68 -8.87 -5.95 -11.95
CA ALA A 68 -10.07 -5.37 -12.53
C ALA A 68 -10.36 -3.94 -12.00
N GLU A 69 -10.04 -3.67 -10.73
CA GLU A 69 -10.22 -2.34 -10.10
C GLU A 69 -9.29 -1.26 -10.66
N TYR A 70 -8.22 -1.65 -11.38
CA TYR A 70 -7.34 -0.71 -12.05
C TYR A 70 -7.89 -0.24 -13.40
N GLU A 71 -8.76 -0.99 -14.06
CA GLU A 71 -9.27 -0.64 -15.38
C GLU A 71 -10.06 0.69 -15.40
N PRO A 72 -10.94 1.00 -14.41
CA PRO A 72 -11.55 2.32 -14.30
C PRO A 72 -10.53 3.45 -14.11
N LEU A 73 -9.44 3.21 -13.35
CA LEU A 73 -8.39 4.20 -13.12
C LEU A 73 -7.67 4.53 -14.44
N VAL A 74 -7.28 3.51 -15.19
CA VAL A 74 -6.65 3.70 -16.51
C VAL A 74 -7.57 4.47 -17.46
N ARG A 75 -8.86 4.09 -17.54
CA ARG A 75 -9.84 4.80 -18.39
C ARG A 75 -10.02 6.27 -18.00
N ARG A 76 -9.94 6.60 -16.71
CA ARG A 76 -10.15 7.95 -16.21
C ARG A 76 -8.93 8.85 -16.35
N TYR A 77 -7.74 8.30 -16.08
CA TYR A 77 -6.51 9.09 -15.96
C TYR A 77 -5.52 8.91 -17.11
N GLY A 78 -5.72 7.91 -17.98
CA GLY A 78 -4.87 7.68 -19.15
C GLY A 78 -3.43 7.23 -18.82
N ALA A 79 -3.18 6.79 -17.58
CA ALA A 79 -1.89 6.24 -17.17
C ALA A 79 -1.93 4.71 -17.26
N PRO A 80 -1.10 4.04 -18.10
CA PRO A 80 -1.03 2.59 -18.15
C PRO A 80 -0.64 1.97 -16.80
N ILE A 81 -1.17 0.78 -16.52
CA ILE A 81 -0.87 0.03 -15.30
C ILE A 81 -0.45 -1.39 -15.69
N VAL A 82 0.78 -1.77 -15.36
CA VAL A 82 1.30 -3.11 -15.65
C VAL A 82 1.50 -3.88 -14.36
N VAL A 83 0.81 -5.00 -14.20
CA VAL A 83 0.99 -5.89 -13.02
C VAL A 83 2.29 -6.67 -13.19
N THR A 84 3.21 -6.55 -12.23
CA THR A 84 4.52 -7.23 -12.29
C THR A 84 4.74 -8.19 -11.13
N GLY A 85 5.58 -9.19 -11.37
CA GLY A 85 6.24 -9.93 -10.29
C GLY A 85 7.36 -9.11 -9.63
N PHE A 86 8.18 -9.78 -8.83
CA PHE A 86 9.25 -9.16 -8.04
C PHE A 86 10.66 -9.62 -8.45
N GLU A 87 10.76 -10.56 -9.40
CA GLU A 87 12.06 -10.93 -9.96
C GLU A 87 12.60 -9.79 -10.83
N PRO A 88 13.93 -9.62 -10.95
CA PRO A 88 14.50 -8.57 -11.77
C PRO A 88 13.98 -8.54 -13.22
N LEU A 89 13.78 -9.73 -13.82
CA LEU A 89 13.24 -9.84 -15.18
C LEU A 89 11.74 -9.51 -15.25
N ASP A 90 10.97 -9.73 -14.17
CA ASP A 90 9.58 -9.32 -14.13
C ASP A 90 9.45 -7.80 -14.17
N ILE A 91 10.27 -7.13 -13.36
CA ILE A 91 10.30 -5.67 -13.27
C ILE A 91 10.76 -5.09 -14.61
N LEU A 92 11.86 -5.59 -15.18
CA LEU A 92 12.37 -5.11 -16.48
C LEU A 92 11.34 -5.29 -17.61
N HIS A 93 10.67 -6.44 -17.66
CA HIS A 93 9.64 -6.67 -18.68
C HIS A 93 8.42 -5.77 -18.45
N GLY A 94 7.98 -5.59 -17.20
CA GLY A 94 6.89 -4.69 -16.87
C GLY A 94 7.18 -3.23 -17.23
N VAL A 95 8.41 -2.76 -17.00
CA VAL A 95 8.86 -1.44 -17.45
C VAL A 95 8.79 -1.34 -18.97
N LEU A 96 9.30 -2.34 -19.70
CA LEU A 96 9.25 -2.36 -21.17
C LEU A 96 7.80 -2.27 -21.67
N MET A 97 6.89 -3.09 -21.13
CA MET A 97 5.47 -3.08 -21.51
C MET A 97 4.83 -1.71 -21.26
N CYS A 98 5.12 -1.09 -20.11
CA CYS A 98 4.61 0.23 -19.77
C CYS A 98 5.13 1.32 -20.72
N VAL A 99 6.44 1.31 -21.03
CA VAL A 99 7.05 2.26 -21.96
C VAL A 99 6.48 2.11 -23.38
N GLN A 100 6.29 0.88 -23.86
CA GLN A 100 5.69 0.63 -25.17
C GLN A 100 4.27 1.19 -25.26
N GLN A 101 3.44 1.01 -24.24
CA GLN A 101 2.12 1.64 -24.20
C GLN A 101 2.21 3.17 -24.29
N LEU A 102 3.12 3.79 -23.56
CA LEU A 102 3.34 5.24 -23.60
C LEU A 102 3.79 5.72 -25.00
N GLU A 103 4.71 5.00 -25.65
CA GLU A 103 5.18 5.32 -27.00
C GLU A 103 4.08 5.14 -28.06
N ASP A 104 3.22 4.13 -27.89
CA ASP A 104 2.08 3.86 -28.77
C ASP A 104 0.87 4.78 -28.51
N GLY A 105 0.91 5.62 -27.48
CA GLY A 105 -0.23 6.43 -27.04
C GLY A 105 -1.41 5.60 -26.50
N ARG A 106 -1.14 4.39 -26.00
CA ARG A 106 -2.12 3.50 -25.36
C ARG A 106 -2.08 3.63 -23.84
N ALA A 107 -3.20 3.34 -23.20
CA ALA A 107 -3.30 3.23 -21.76
C ALA A 107 -4.26 2.10 -21.42
N GLU A 108 -3.70 0.95 -21.02
CA GLU A 108 -4.43 -0.26 -20.67
C GLU A 108 -3.87 -0.87 -19.38
N VAL A 109 -4.63 -1.80 -18.79
CA VAL A 109 -4.11 -2.65 -17.72
C VAL A 109 -3.55 -3.92 -18.37
N GLU A 110 -2.26 -4.17 -18.22
CA GLU A 110 -1.62 -5.39 -18.71
C GLU A 110 -1.09 -6.22 -17.54
N ASN A 111 -1.05 -7.54 -17.71
CA ASN A 111 -0.60 -8.47 -16.67
C ASN A 111 0.68 -9.17 -17.12
N GLN A 112 1.83 -8.71 -16.66
CA GLN A 112 3.12 -9.39 -16.86
C GLN A 112 3.22 -10.62 -15.93
N TYR A 113 2.58 -10.57 -14.76
CA TYR A 113 2.64 -11.61 -13.73
C TYR A 113 1.60 -12.74 -13.88
N THR A 114 1.34 -13.16 -15.12
CA THR A 114 0.28 -14.14 -15.48
C THR A 114 0.37 -15.49 -14.76
N ARG A 115 1.58 -15.88 -14.32
CA ARG A 115 1.81 -17.11 -13.56
C ARG A 115 1.16 -17.11 -12.17
N SER A 116 0.87 -15.93 -11.61
CA SER A 116 0.30 -15.79 -10.26
C SER A 116 -0.99 -14.98 -10.23
N VAL A 117 -1.15 -14.01 -11.12
CA VAL A 117 -2.26 -13.04 -11.07
C VAL A 117 -3.33 -13.38 -12.10
N ARG A 118 -4.60 -13.39 -11.64
CA ARG A 118 -5.81 -13.46 -12.48
C ARG A 118 -6.54 -12.13 -12.43
N ARG A 119 -7.32 -11.81 -13.46
CA ARG A 119 -8.10 -10.57 -13.55
C ARG A 119 -8.97 -10.30 -12.32
N ASP A 120 -9.70 -11.32 -11.87
CA ASP A 120 -10.65 -11.20 -10.76
C ASP A 120 -10.05 -11.61 -9.40
N GLY A 121 -8.74 -11.91 -9.37
CA GLY A 121 -8.02 -12.26 -8.14
C GLY A 121 -8.39 -13.62 -7.56
N ASN A 122 -8.27 -13.71 -6.23
CA ASN A 122 -8.54 -14.90 -5.43
C ASN A 122 -9.91 -14.76 -4.74
N ALA A 123 -10.93 -15.41 -5.31
CA ALA A 123 -12.31 -15.32 -4.83
C ALA A 123 -12.47 -15.73 -3.34
N PRO A 124 -11.91 -16.86 -2.85
CA PRO A 124 -11.94 -17.18 -1.43
C PRO A 124 -11.34 -16.10 -0.52
N ALA A 125 -10.17 -15.56 -0.89
CA ALA A 125 -9.51 -14.52 -0.09
C ALA A 125 -10.33 -13.23 -0.04
N ARG A 126 -10.87 -12.79 -1.19
CA ARG A 126 -11.77 -11.62 -1.28
C ARG A 126 -13.04 -11.82 -0.47
N GLY A 127 -13.63 -13.02 -0.51
CA GLY A 127 -14.80 -13.38 0.30
C GLY A 127 -14.53 -13.22 1.79
N MET A 128 -13.40 -13.74 2.26
CA MET A 128 -12.98 -13.61 3.67
C MET A 128 -12.73 -12.16 4.09
N ILE A 129 -12.09 -11.35 3.22
CA ILE A 129 -11.95 -9.91 3.47
C ILE A 129 -13.32 -9.25 3.61
N SER A 130 -14.25 -9.49 2.67
CA SER A 130 -15.57 -8.86 2.67
C SER A 130 -16.49 -9.30 3.81
N GLU A 131 -16.27 -10.49 4.37
CA GLU A 131 -17.02 -10.98 5.53
C GLU A 131 -16.59 -10.26 6.82
N VAL A 132 -15.28 -10.08 6.99
CA VAL A 132 -14.69 -9.59 8.24
C VAL A 132 -14.53 -8.08 8.26
N PHE A 133 -14.26 -7.48 7.11
CA PHE A 133 -13.94 -6.07 7.00
C PHE A 133 -14.92 -5.28 6.13
N GLU A 134 -15.10 -4.01 6.49
CA GLU A 134 -15.76 -2.98 5.68
C GLU A 134 -14.78 -1.88 5.29
N VAL A 135 -15.03 -1.24 4.16
CA VAL A 135 -14.20 -0.15 3.65
C VAL A 135 -14.55 1.15 4.36
N ILE A 136 -13.54 1.89 4.81
CA ILE A 136 -13.68 3.17 5.50
C ILE A 136 -12.65 4.20 5.00
N PRO A 137 -12.87 5.52 5.21
CA PRO A 137 -11.81 6.50 5.07
C PRO A 137 -10.65 6.19 6.02
N ARG A 138 -9.43 6.56 5.62
CA ARG A 138 -8.24 6.31 6.44
C ARG A 138 -7.19 7.39 6.28
N LYS A 139 -6.57 7.80 7.39
CA LYS A 139 -5.38 8.65 7.39
C LYS A 139 -4.16 7.84 6.91
N TRP A 140 -3.55 8.28 5.82
CA TRP A 140 -2.26 7.83 5.33
C TRP A 140 -1.17 8.76 5.85
N ARG A 141 -0.21 8.20 6.59
CA ARG A 141 0.88 8.95 7.20
C ARG A 141 1.65 9.78 6.16
N GLY A 142 1.68 11.10 6.36
CA GLY A 142 2.32 12.06 5.45
C GLY A 142 1.53 12.43 4.18
N ILE A 143 0.39 11.80 3.91
CA ILE A 143 -0.48 12.14 2.77
C ILE A 143 -1.76 12.83 3.25
N GLY A 144 -2.33 12.35 4.35
CA GLY A 144 -3.62 12.81 4.88
C GLY A 144 -4.70 11.74 4.76
N GLU A 145 -5.95 12.12 4.99
CA GLU A 145 -7.08 11.22 4.83
C GLU A 145 -7.38 10.95 3.35
N ILE A 146 -7.57 9.68 3.00
CA ILE A 146 -8.03 9.26 1.67
C ILE A 146 -9.34 8.51 1.85
N ALA A 147 -10.37 8.92 1.10
CA ALA A 147 -11.67 8.28 1.10
C ALA A 147 -11.56 6.81 0.67
N ASP A 148 -12.38 5.95 1.28
CA ASP A 148 -12.51 4.53 0.95
C ASP A 148 -11.17 3.77 0.86
N SER A 149 -10.19 4.17 1.66
CA SER A 149 -8.80 3.70 1.54
C SER A 149 -8.32 2.82 2.69
N GLY A 150 -9.19 2.47 3.63
CA GLY A 150 -8.90 1.60 4.76
C GLY A 150 -9.92 0.50 4.94
N LEU A 151 -9.57 -0.45 5.80
CA LEU A 151 -10.49 -1.50 6.26
C LEU A 151 -10.72 -1.39 7.77
N ALA A 152 -11.96 -1.52 8.22
CA ALA A 152 -12.35 -1.69 9.62
C ALA A 152 -13.09 -3.01 9.82
N LEU A 153 -13.16 -3.53 11.06
CA LEU A 153 -13.98 -4.71 11.34
C LEU A 153 -15.46 -4.38 11.14
N THR A 154 -16.20 -5.28 10.50
CA THR A 154 -17.66 -5.16 10.44
C THR A 154 -18.27 -5.31 11.83
N GLU A 155 -19.52 -4.88 11.99
CA GLU A 155 -20.24 -4.99 13.26
C GLU A 155 -20.32 -6.45 13.78
N ALA A 156 -20.37 -7.42 12.85
CA ALA A 156 -20.36 -8.84 13.20
C ALA A 156 -19.06 -9.29 13.92
N TYR A 157 -17.99 -8.51 13.83
CA TYR A 157 -16.69 -8.76 14.47
C TYR A 157 -16.28 -7.66 15.46
N ALA A 158 -17.20 -6.75 15.81
CA ALA A 158 -16.93 -5.61 16.71
C ALA A 158 -16.34 -6.00 18.08
N ALA A 159 -16.64 -7.20 18.59
CA ALA A 159 -16.07 -7.70 19.84
C ALA A 159 -14.54 -7.89 19.81
N LEU A 160 -13.96 -8.01 18.61
CA LEU A 160 -12.51 -8.15 18.41
C LEU A 160 -11.83 -6.81 18.16
N ASP A 161 -12.58 -5.71 18.05
CA ASP A 161 -12.03 -4.38 17.75
C ASP A 161 -11.28 -3.82 18.97
N ALA A 162 -9.96 -3.68 18.83
CA ALA A 162 -9.12 -3.12 19.87
C ALA A 162 -9.39 -1.63 20.12
N GLU A 163 -9.74 -0.85 19.11
CA GLU A 163 -10.03 0.58 19.26
C GLU A 163 -11.25 0.78 20.15
N ARG A 164 -12.32 0.01 19.88
CA ARG A 164 -13.54 0.00 20.69
C ARG A 164 -13.30 -0.55 22.09
N ARG A 165 -12.61 -1.70 22.21
CA ARG A 165 -12.39 -2.38 23.50
C ARG A 165 -11.55 -1.56 24.47
N PHE A 166 -10.56 -0.82 23.96
CA PHE A 166 -9.63 -0.06 24.79
C PHE A 166 -9.89 1.46 24.77
N GLY A 167 -10.86 1.94 23.99
CA GLY A 167 -11.22 3.36 23.94
C GLY A 167 -10.11 4.25 23.37
N VAL A 168 -9.43 3.79 22.31
CA VAL A 168 -8.27 4.48 21.71
C VAL A 168 -8.52 5.03 20.30
N ALA A 169 -9.77 5.02 19.83
CA ALA A 169 -10.13 5.50 18.50
C ALA A 169 -9.77 6.98 18.25
N ASP A 170 -9.77 7.82 19.29
CA ASP A 170 -9.51 9.25 19.17
C ASP A 170 -8.02 9.63 19.38
N VAL A 171 -7.12 8.63 19.48
CA VAL A 171 -5.69 8.88 19.67
C VAL A 171 -5.05 9.27 18.34
N SER A 172 -4.61 10.52 18.23
CA SER A 172 -3.84 11.03 17.10
C SER A 172 -2.42 11.43 17.51
N VAL A 173 -1.47 11.23 16.61
CA VAL A 173 -0.09 11.69 16.75
C VAL A 173 0.30 12.46 15.49
N ASP A 174 0.96 13.59 15.69
CA ASP A 174 1.52 14.38 14.59
C ASP A 174 2.86 13.79 14.16
N GLU A 175 3.07 13.79 12.85
CA GLU A 175 4.35 13.43 12.26
C GLU A 175 5.40 14.53 12.51
N PRO A 176 6.69 14.19 12.67
CA PRO A 176 7.73 15.22 12.80
C PRO A 176 7.75 16.14 11.58
N ASP A 177 7.81 17.46 11.81
CA ASP A 177 7.76 18.49 10.75
C ASP A 177 8.89 18.34 9.73
N GLU A 178 10.05 17.81 10.15
CA GLU A 178 11.20 17.55 9.29
C GLU A 178 10.98 16.39 8.33
N CYS A 179 9.98 15.54 8.59
CA CYS A 179 9.74 14.32 7.82
C CYS A 179 8.86 14.57 6.58
N VAL A 180 9.51 14.78 5.43
CA VAL A 180 8.83 14.92 4.13
C VAL A 180 8.52 13.58 3.44
N SER A 181 8.32 12.51 4.21
CA SER A 181 8.07 11.16 3.66
C SER A 181 6.80 11.07 2.81
N GLY A 182 5.81 11.93 3.04
CA GLY A 182 4.63 12.08 2.20
C GLY A 182 4.95 12.41 0.74
N LEU A 183 5.92 13.31 0.51
CA LEU A 183 6.37 13.66 -0.85
C LEU A 183 7.10 12.51 -1.53
N VAL A 184 7.77 11.66 -0.74
CA VAL A 184 8.43 10.44 -1.24
C VAL A 184 7.38 9.41 -1.65
N LEU A 185 6.36 9.17 -0.82
CA LEU A 185 5.27 8.24 -1.13
C LEU A 185 4.47 8.66 -2.37
N GLN A 186 4.33 9.96 -2.61
CA GLN A 186 3.67 10.52 -3.80
C GLN A 186 4.56 10.52 -5.06
N GLY A 187 5.84 10.14 -4.95
CA GLY A 187 6.80 10.19 -6.07
C GLY A 187 7.23 11.60 -6.47
N VAL A 188 6.95 12.63 -5.66
CA VAL A 188 7.34 14.02 -5.90
C VAL A 188 8.81 14.24 -5.57
N LEU A 189 9.31 13.58 -4.51
CA LEU A 189 10.67 13.70 -4.01
C LEU A 189 11.31 12.30 -3.91
N LYS A 190 12.60 12.17 -4.25
CA LYS A 190 13.36 10.95 -3.96
C LYS A 190 13.92 11.00 -2.53
N PRO A 191 14.12 9.86 -1.83
CA PRO A 191 14.64 9.88 -0.46
C PRO A 191 15.93 10.69 -0.27
N ASP A 192 16.87 10.61 -1.22
CA ASP A 192 18.14 11.36 -1.22
C ASP A 192 17.98 12.88 -1.46
N GLY A 193 16.79 13.34 -1.83
CA GLY A 193 16.43 14.75 -1.87
C GLY A 193 15.88 15.31 -0.55
N CYS A 194 15.68 14.47 0.47
CA CYS A 194 15.25 14.91 1.80
C CYS A 194 16.45 15.36 2.64
N ALA A 195 16.38 16.57 3.22
CA ALA A 195 17.49 17.13 4.00
C ALA A 195 17.86 16.32 5.25
N ALA A 196 16.90 15.60 5.85
CA ALA A 196 17.16 14.75 7.01
C ALA A 196 17.68 13.35 6.64
N PHE A 197 17.59 12.94 5.36
CA PHE A 197 17.86 11.57 4.95
C PHE A 197 19.34 11.21 5.11
N GLY A 198 19.59 10.17 5.92
CA GLY A 198 20.91 9.61 6.15
C GLY A 198 21.81 10.43 7.09
N ASP A 199 21.29 11.52 7.63
CA ASP A 199 21.89 12.32 8.70
C ASP A 199 21.00 12.22 9.95
N ALA A 200 20.08 13.15 10.18
CA ALA A 200 19.14 13.13 11.30
C ALA A 200 18.12 11.96 11.25
N CYS A 201 17.87 11.41 10.05
CA CYS A 201 16.97 10.28 9.83
C CYS A 201 17.74 9.08 9.28
N THR A 202 17.95 8.07 10.12
CA THR A 202 18.58 6.78 9.77
C THR A 202 17.70 5.61 10.22
N PRO A 203 18.00 4.35 9.85
CA PRO A 203 17.30 3.19 10.41
C PRO A 203 17.40 3.10 11.94
N GLU A 204 18.49 3.57 12.54
CA GLU A 204 18.70 3.59 13.99
C GLU A 204 17.96 4.74 14.68
N SER A 205 17.79 5.87 13.99
CA SER A 205 17.04 7.04 14.47
C SER A 205 16.06 7.54 13.39
N PRO A 206 14.94 6.82 13.17
CA PRO A 206 14.04 7.12 12.06
C PRO A 206 13.04 8.23 12.40
N LEU A 207 12.93 9.24 11.54
CA LEU A 207 11.91 10.30 11.67
C LEU A 207 10.55 9.90 11.06
N GLY A 208 10.53 8.99 10.09
CA GLY A 208 9.33 8.65 9.31
C GLY A 208 9.13 7.16 9.10
N ALA A 209 7.87 6.75 8.88
CA ALA A 209 7.52 5.35 8.67
C ALA A 209 8.25 4.70 7.48
N THR A 210 8.59 5.47 6.45
CA THR A 210 9.34 5.00 5.29
C THR A 210 10.81 4.69 5.58
N MET A 211 11.35 5.12 6.74
CA MET A 211 12.68 4.73 7.24
C MET A 211 12.60 3.59 8.27
N VAL A 212 11.48 3.47 9.00
CA VAL A 212 11.25 2.38 9.97
C VAL A 212 10.99 1.05 9.27
N SER A 213 10.15 1.05 8.24
CA SER A 213 9.74 -0.18 7.56
C SER A 213 10.85 -0.73 6.68
N SER A 214 11.08 -2.04 6.75
CA SER A 214 11.99 -2.75 5.82
C SER A 214 11.52 -2.70 4.35
N GLU A 215 10.23 -2.45 4.12
CA GLU A 215 9.62 -2.22 2.79
C GLU A 215 9.58 -0.72 2.42
N GLY A 216 10.00 0.16 3.34
CA GLY A 216 9.94 1.61 3.15
C GLY A 216 10.94 2.12 2.12
N ALA A 217 10.48 3.04 1.26
CA ALA A 217 11.31 3.61 0.20
C ALA A 217 12.60 4.28 0.74
N CYS A 218 12.52 4.98 1.87
CA CYS A 218 13.70 5.61 2.47
C CYS A 218 14.67 4.56 3.04
N ALA A 219 14.18 3.55 3.76
CA ALA A 219 15.02 2.46 4.26
C ALA A 219 15.73 1.71 3.13
N ALA A 220 15.02 1.41 2.04
CA ALA A 220 15.58 0.76 0.85
C ALA A 220 16.65 1.63 0.19
N TYR A 221 16.37 2.92 -0.02
CA TYR A 221 17.37 3.87 -0.54
C TYR A 221 18.60 3.94 0.37
N TYR A 222 18.40 4.01 1.69
CA TYR A 222 19.50 4.06 2.65
C TYR A 222 20.36 2.80 2.54
N ARG A 223 19.75 1.62 2.53
CA ARG A 223 20.46 0.34 2.48
C ARG A 223 21.28 0.14 1.20
N TYR A 224 20.73 0.55 0.06
CA TYR A 224 21.32 0.29 -1.26
C TYR A 224 22.00 1.50 -1.89
N ARG A 225 22.13 2.62 -1.16
CA ARG A 225 22.89 3.78 -1.64
C ARG A 225 24.34 3.39 -1.91
N ARG A 226 24.88 3.91 -3.01
CA ARG A 226 26.33 3.87 -3.22
C ARG A 226 26.95 4.91 -2.31
N LEU A 227 27.62 4.49 -1.24
CA LEU A 227 28.50 5.37 -0.49
C LEU A 227 29.61 5.79 -1.45
N ALA A 228 29.73 7.09 -1.76
CA ALA A 228 30.91 7.57 -2.46
C ALA A 228 32.14 7.23 -1.60
N PRO A 229 33.29 6.84 -2.19
CA PRO A 229 34.52 6.74 -1.42
C PRO A 229 34.73 8.07 -0.70
N THR A 230 34.95 8.02 0.62
CA THR A 230 35.42 9.19 1.38
C THR A 230 36.70 9.68 0.72
N ALA A 231 36.68 10.92 0.24
CA ALA A 231 37.82 11.61 -0.35
C ALA A 231 38.95 11.81 0.68
#